data_AF-A0A7C3YCY0-F1
#
_entry.id   AF-A0A7C3YCY0-F1
#
_cell.length_a   1.000
_cell.length_b   1.000
_cell.length_c   1.000
_cell.angle_alpha   90.00
_cell.angle_beta   90.00
_cell.angle_gamma   90.00
#
_symmetry.space_group_name_H-M   'P 1'
#
loop_
_entity.id
_entity.type
_entity.pdbx_description
1 polymer ?
#
loop_
_entity_poly.entity_id
_entity_poly.type
_entity_poly.pdbx_seq_one_letter_code
_entity_poly.pdbx_strand_id
1 'polypeptide(L)'
;MAYLVWHSEEFLVALHKHQKEVHALMRMCTDLIVSFVREQRRVATSLGAEFVPCHYPPIWMPEGWGIAVSDDCAALLSPRQYAQFALPYLNEISDAFGGVFVHSCGDFTHNLENLEKVRNLRGIDFAVGEQPFGPVADRFSGRCVLSVRLGLDKERRFASIPEWVEYVVRSAPTPRGLYLTVNTWYSSPESGRPWEPADLERIYSIIGRDTR
;
A
#
# COMPACT_ATOMS: atom_id res chain seq x y z
N MET A 1 -9.47 -9.94 -2.69
CA MET A 1 -10.87 -10.37 -2.99
C MET A 1 -11.03 -11.89 -3.00
N ALA A 2 -10.32 -12.65 -3.85
CA ALA A 2 -10.46 -14.12 -3.92
C ALA A 2 -10.30 -14.83 -2.56
N TYR A 3 -9.31 -14.40 -1.77
CA TYR A 3 -9.07 -14.86 -0.39
C TYR A 3 -10.32 -14.75 0.51
N LEU A 4 -11.11 -13.69 0.37
CA LEU A 4 -12.34 -13.49 1.15
C LEU A 4 -13.53 -14.29 0.59
N VAL A 5 -13.62 -14.40 -0.74
CA VAL A 5 -14.73 -15.12 -1.40
C VAL A 5 -14.64 -16.63 -1.18
N TRP A 6 -13.43 -17.20 -1.19
CA TRP A 6 -13.23 -18.64 -1.01
C TRP A 6 -13.32 -19.08 0.46
N HIS A 7 -13.19 -18.16 1.41
CA HIS A 7 -12.75 -18.40 2.80
C HIS A 7 -11.22 -18.52 2.93
N SER A 8 -10.70 -17.73 3.86
CA SER A 8 -9.29 -17.40 4.02
C SER A 8 -8.38 -18.62 4.17
N GLU A 9 -8.69 -19.50 5.11
CA GLU A 9 -7.93 -20.70 5.45
C GLU A 9 -7.94 -21.73 4.32
N GLU A 10 -9.09 -21.93 3.68
CA GLU A 10 -9.24 -22.87 2.58
C GLU A 10 -8.55 -22.36 1.32
N PHE A 11 -8.59 -21.04 1.08
CA PHE A 11 -7.89 -20.43 -0.05
C PHE A 11 -6.39 -20.71 0.00
N LEU A 12 -5.77 -20.57 1.18
CA LEU A 12 -4.34 -20.85 1.35
C LEU A 12 -4.00 -22.32 1.04
N VAL A 13 -4.86 -23.26 1.43
CA VAL A 13 -4.71 -24.68 1.06
C VAL A 13 -4.92 -24.89 -0.44
N ALA A 14 -5.89 -24.19 -1.03
CA ALA A 14 -6.22 -24.27 -2.46
C ALA A 14 -5.07 -23.79 -3.35
N LEU A 15 -4.25 -22.81 -2.91
CA LEU A 15 -3.02 -22.40 -3.61
C LEU A 15 -2.07 -23.57 -3.89
N HIS A 16 -2.13 -24.64 -3.08
CA HIS A 16 -1.31 -25.83 -3.27
C HIS A 16 -2.07 -26.95 -3.98
N LYS A 17 -3.34 -27.17 -3.63
CA LYS A 17 -4.10 -28.36 -4.04
C LYS A 17 -5.04 -28.14 -5.24
N HIS A 18 -5.45 -26.91 -5.49
CA HIS A 18 -6.52 -26.53 -6.43
C HIS A 18 -6.11 -25.32 -7.28
N GLN A 19 -4.90 -25.35 -7.84
CA GLN A 19 -4.31 -24.20 -8.53
C GLN A 19 -5.13 -23.72 -9.74
N LYS A 20 -5.77 -24.66 -10.47
CA LYS A 20 -6.59 -24.32 -11.63
C LYS A 20 -7.82 -23.52 -11.23
N GLU A 21 -8.47 -23.95 -10.16
CA GLU A 21 -9.66 -23.33 -9.61
C GLU A 21 -9.32 -21.98 -8.96
N VAL A 22 -8.16 -21.87 -8.30
CA VAL A 22 -7.62 -20.58 -7.83
C VAL A 22 -7.46 -19.62 -9.00
N HIS A 23 -6.83 -20.03 -10.10
CA HIS A 23 -6.68 -19.17 -11.29
C HIS A 23 -8.02 -18.78 -11.90
N ALA A 24 -9.00 -19.69 -11.93
CA ALA A 24 -10.35 -19.39 -12.37
C ALA A 24 -11.02 -18.33 -11.47
N LEU A 25 -10.90 -18.47 -10.14
CA LEU A 25 -11.44 -17.46 -9.22
C LEU A 25 -10.72 -16.12 -9.35
N MET A 26 -9.39 -16.12 -9.45
CA MET A 26 -8.61 -14.89 -9.64
C MET A 26 -9.02 -14.16 -10.91
N ARG A 27 -9.23 -14.89 -12.03
CA ARG A 27 -9.75 -14.32 -13.28
C ARG A 27 -11.11 -13.64 -13.07
N MET A 28 -12.07 -14.36 -12.48
CA MET A 28 -13.40 -13.79 -12.20
C MET A 28 -13.32 -12.55 -11.31
N CYS A 29 -12.43 -12.59 -10.30
CA CYS A 29 -12.22 -11.47 -9.40
C CYS A 29 -11.64 -10.24 -10.13
N THR A 30 -10.64 -10.44 -10.98
CA THR A 30 -10.03 -9.35 -11.75
C THR A 30 -11.01 -8.74 -12.74
N ASP A 31 -11.80 -9.56 -13.44
CA ASP A 31 -12.84 -9.05 -14.36
C ASP A 31 -13.90 -8.25 -13.63
N LEU A 32 -14.34 -8.71 -12.46
CA LEU A 32 -15.27 -8.00 -11.61
C LEU A 32 -14.70 -6.65 -11.13
N ILE A 33 -13.46 -6.60 -10.65
CA ILE A 33 -12.82 -5.34 -10.24
C ILE A 33 -12.76 -4.37 -11.42
N VAL A 34 -12.30 -4.83 -12.60
CA VAL A 34 -12.17 -3.99 -13.78
C VAL A 34 -13.51 -3.43 -14.24
N SER A 35 -14.54 -4.28 -14.32
CA SER A 35 -15.89 -3.87 -14.72
C SER A 35 -16.53 -2.93 -13.70
N PHE A 36 -16.41 -3.21 -12.41
CA PHE A 36 -16.96 -2.40 -11.34
C PHE A 36 -16.37 -0.99 -11.33
N VAL A 37 -15.04 -0.87 -11.39
CA VAL A 37 -14.36 0.43 -11.37
C VAL A 37 -14.66 1.22 -12.64
N ARG A 38 -14.77 0.57 -13.81
CA ARG A 38 -15.22 1.23 -15.05
C ARG A 38 -16.63 1.78 -14.92
N GLU A 39 -17.52 1.06 -14.26
CA GLU A 39 -18.88 1.51 -14.02
C GLU A 39 -18.93 2.67 -13.03
N GLN A 40 -18.15 2.63 -11.94
CA GLN A 40 -18.00 3.76 -11.03
C GLN A 40 -17.51 5.01 -11.76
N ARG A 41 -16.49 4.87 -12.63
CA ARG A 41 -16.01 5.94 -13.49
C ARG A 41 -17.10 6.49 -14.39
N ARG A 42 -17.86 5.61 -15.06
CA ARG A 42 -18.95 6.00 -15.95
C ARG A 42 -20.01 6.81 -15.21
N VAL A 43 -20.40 6.39 -14.01
CA VAL A 43 -21.38 7.10 -13.17
C VAL A 43 -20.83 8.46 -12.73
N ALA A 44 -19.62 8.52 -12.16
CA ALA A 44 -19.01 9.77 -11.71
C ALA A 44 -18.86 10.80 -12.85
N THR A 45 -18.34 10.37 -14.00
CA THR A 45 -18.18 11.23 -15.18
C THR A 45 -19.51 11.70 -15.75
N SER A 46 -20.57 10.87 -15.71
CA SER A 46 -21.92 11.28 -16.13
C SER A 46 -22.53 12.37 -15.26
N LEU A 47 -22.04 12.52 -14.01
CA LEU A 47 -22.40 13.58 -13.09
C LEU A 47 -21.48 14.80 -13.17
N GLY A 48 -20.50 14.80 -14.10
CA GLY A 48 -19.51 15.86 -14.24
C GLY A 48 -18.43 15.88 -13.15
N ALA A 49 -18.27 14.79 -12.40
CA ALA A 49 -17.26 14.66 -11.37
C ALA A 49 -16.00 13.94 -11.89
N GLU A 50 -14.82 14.37 -11.43
CA GLU A 50 -13.59 13.60 -11.57
C GLU A 50 -13.71 12.29 -10.78
N PHE A 51 -13.28 11.18 -11.37
CA PHE A 51 -13.24 9.90 -10.69
C PHE A 51 -11.82 9.51 -10.29
N VAL A 52 -11.59 9.44 -8.98
CA VAL A 52 -10.34 8.97 -8.39
C VAL A 52 -10.59 7.61 -7.75
N PRO A 53 -10.17 6.49 -8.37
CA PRO A 53 -10.40 5.14 -7.85
C PRO A 53 -9.44 4.81 -6.69
N CYS A 54 -9.56 5.56 -5.61
CA CYS A 54 -8.78 5.37 -4.38
C CYS A 54 -9.72 5.05 -3.22
N HIS A 55 -9.47 3.94 -2.52
CA HIS A 55 -10.18 3.60 -1.29
C HIS A 55 -9.29 3.89 -0.07
N TYR A 56 -8.13 3.24 0.02
CA TYR A 56 -7.21 3.38 1.15
C TYR A 56 -5.75 3.17 0.71
N PRO A 57 -4.80 4.03 1.14
CA PRO A 57 -5.03 5.31 1.83
C PRO A 57 -5.76 6.32 0.91
N PRO A 58 -6.45 7.35 1.47
CA PRO A 58 -7.17 8.36 0.67
C PRO A 58 -6.17 9.33 0.03
N ILE A 59 -5.43 8.84 -0.97
CA ILE A 59 -4.47 9.61 -1.76
C ILE A 59 -5.16 10.03 -3.06
N TRP A 60 -5.10 11.32 -3.37
CA TRP A 60 -5.54 11.79 -4.68
C TRP A 60 -4.51 11.42 -5.75
N MET A 61 -5.00 10.90 -6.88
CA MET A 61 -4.21 10.71 -8.09
C MET A 61 -5.01 11.21 -9.29
N PRO A 62 -4.37 11.79 -10.32
CA PRO A 62 -5.08 12.26 -11.51
C PRO A 62 -5.85 11.11 -12.19
N GLU A 63 -6.98 11.42 -12.80
CA GLU A 63 -7.76 10.42 -13.54
C GLU A 63 -6.90 9.67 -14.57
N GLY A 64 -7.00 8.34 -14.58
CA GLY A 64 -6.28 7.46 -15.51
C GLY A 64 -4.81 7.21 -15.16
N TRP A 65 -4.32 7.69 -14.01
CA TRP A 65 -2.97 7.38 -13.54
C TRP A 65 -2.86 6.09 -12.74
N GLY A 66 -3.97 5.55 -12.26
CA GLY A 66 -4.00 4.25 -11.62
C GLY A 66 -5.24 4.02 -10.78
N ILE A 67 -5.16 2.97 -9.96
CA ILE A 67 -6.15 2.53 -8.97
C ILE A 67 -5.45 2.10 -7.68
N ALA A 68 -6.07 2.36 -6.53
CA ALA A 68 -5.60 1.79 -5.27
C ALA A 68 -6.01 0.32 -5.12
N VAL A 69 -5.09 -0.55 -4.71
CA VAL A 69 -5.33 -1.99 -4.50
C VAL A 69 -4.82 -2.38 -3.12
N SER A 70 -5.70 -2.90 -2.26
CA SER A 70 -5.28 -3.60 -1.03
C SER A 70 -4.87 -5.03 -1.35
N ASP A 71 -3.60 -5.33 -1.14
CA ASP A 71 -2.96 -6.62 -1.40
C ASP A 71 -2.34 -7.19 -0.12
N ASP A 72 -3.14 -7.32 0.94
CA ASP A 72 -2.68 -7.82 2.24
C ASP A 72 -2.21 -9.28 2.20
N CYS A 73 -2.57 -10.02 1.15
CA CYS A 73 -2.05 -11.37 0.92
C CYS A 73 -0.56 -11.36 0.56
N ALA A 74 0.04 -10.23 0.17
CA ALA A 74 1.48 -10.12 -0.07
C ALA A 74 2.31 -10.55 1.15
N ALA A 75 1.82 -10.33 2.36
CA ALA A 75 2.49 -10.79 3.58
C ALA A 75 2.36 -12.31 3.80
N LEU A 76 1.32 -12.96 3.26
CA LEU A 76 1.03 -14.38 3.46
C LEU A 76 1.62 -15.30 2.38
N LEU A 77 1.80 -14.78 1.17
CA LEU A 77 2.24 -15.56 0.02
C LEU A 77 3.76 -15.64 -0.06
N SER A 78 4.31 -16.83 -0.33
CA SER A 78 5.72 -16.94 -0.70
C SER A 78 6.02 -16.18 -2.02
N PRO A 79 7.29 -15.86 -2.31
CA PRO A 79 7.65 -15.16 -3.55
C PRO A 79 7.18 -15.88 -4.82
N ARG A 80 7.23 -17.22 -4.81
CA ARG A 80 6.73 -18.04 -5.92
C ARG A 80 5.21 -17.96 -6.06
N GLN A 81 4.49 -18.05 -4.94
CA GLN A 81 3.02 -17.97 -4.96
C GLN A 81 2.55 -16.59 -5.41
N TYR A 82 3.17 -15.52 -4.92
CA TYR A 82 2.82 -14.16 -5.34
C TYR A 82 3.05 -13.98 -6.84
N ALA A 83 4.21 -14.41 -7.34
CA ALA A 83 4.54 -14.34 -8.77
C ALA A 83 3.54 -15.12 -9.65
N GLN A 84 3.02 -16.25 -9.16
CA GLN A 84 2.07 -17.08 -9.89
C GLN A 84 0.63 -16.57 -9.80
N PHE A 85 0.16 -16.24 -8.59
CA PHE A 85 -1.26 -16.06 -8.31
C PHE A 85 -1.69 -14.62 -8.09
N ALA A 86 -0.77 -13.69 -7.82
CA ALA A 86 -1.10 -12.28 -7.58
C ALA A 86 -0.58 -11.38 -8.70
N LEU A 87 0.72 -11.44 -8.98
CA LEU A 87 1.41 -10.52 -9.90
C LEU A 87 0.79 -10.41 -11.30
N PRO A 88 0.37 -11.50 -11.99
CA PRO A 88 -0.23 -11.38 -13.32
C PRO A 88 -1.52 -10.58 -13.30
N TYR A 89 -2.37 -10.84 -12.32
CA TYR A 89 -3.67 -10.18 -12.17
C TYR A 89 -3.54 -8.73 -11.70
N LEU A 90 -2.60 -8.44 -10.79
CA LEU A 90 -2.28 -7.08 -10.39
C LEU A 90 -1.79 -6.25 -11.59
N ASN A 91 -0.97 -6.85 -12.45
CA ASN A 91 -0.48 -6.22 -13.66
C ASN A 91 -1.58 -5.97 -14.71
N GLU A 92 -2.56 -6.86 -14.83
CA GLU A 92 -3.73 -6.62 -15.69
C GLU A 92 -4.60 -5.46 -15.17
N ILE A 93 -4.79 -5.37 -13.86
CA ILE A 93 -5.49 -4.22 -13.23
C ILE A 93 -4.70 -2.94 -13.52
N SER A 94 -3.38 -2.98 -13.36
CA SER A 94 -2.51 -1.85 -13.68
C SER A 94 -2.64 -1.40 -15.13
N ASP A 95 -2.60 -2.34 -16.08
CA ASP A 95 -2.77 -2.02 -17.50
C ASP A 95 -4.15 -1.42 -17.80
N ALA A 96 -5.20 -1.90 -17.12
CA ALA A 96 -6.56 -1.42 -17.32
C ALA A 96 -6.80 0.02 -16.83
N PHE A 97 -6.03 0.48 -15.84
CA PHE A 97 -6.22 1.78 -15.17
C PHE A 97 -5.01 2.73 -15.25
N GLY A 98 -3.95 2.33 -15.97
CA GLY A 98 -2.75 3.15 -16.17
C GLY A 98 -1.76 3.10 -15.00
N GLY A 99 -1.97 2.23 -14.02
CA GLY A 99 -1.12 2.09 -12.83
C GLY A 99 -1.84 1.46 -11.65
N VAL A 100 -1.06 1.09 -10.63
CA VAL A 100 -1.59 0.70 -9.32
C VAL A 100 -0.87 1.41 -8.20
N PHE A 101 -1.62 1.77 -7.16
CA PHE A 101 -1.11 2.16 -5.86
C PHE A 101 -1.39 0.99 -4.91
N VAL A 102 -0.35 0.29 -4.47
CA VAL A 102 -0.50 -0.94 -3.67
C VAL A 102 -0.50 -0.60 -2.19
N HIS A 103 -1.52 -1.01 -1.47
CA HIS A 103 -1.55 -1.01 -0.02
C HIS A 103 -1.34 -2.44 0.50
N SER A 104 -0.50 -2.63 1.50
CA SER A 104 -0.42 -3.90 2.23
C SER A 104 -0.16 -3.67 3.70
N CYS A 105 -0.92 -4.37 4.54
CA CYS A 105 -0.60 -4.58 5.95
C CYS A 105 0.38 -5.74 6.13
N GLY A 106 1.07 -5.79 7.28
CA GLY A 106 2.04 -6.85 7.61
C GLY A 106 3.39 -6.74 6.90
N ASP A 107 4.28 -7.69 7.21
CA ASP A 107 5.61 -7.76 6.59
C ASP A 107 5.55 -8.55 5.27
N PHE A 108 5.79 -7.83 4.17
CA PHE A 108 5.87 -8.34 2.81
C PHE A 108 7.29 -8.21 2.22
N THR A 109 8.32 -8.10 3.07
CA THR A 109 9.72 -7.92 2.64
C THR A 109 10.19 -9.00 1.67
N HIS A 110 9.72 -10.25 1.82
CA HIS A 110 10.04 -11.34 0.91
C HIS A 110 9.45 -11.16 -0.50
N ASN A 111 8.44 -10.32 -0.68
CA ASN A 111 7.78 -10.06 -1.97
C ASN A 111 8.23 -8.78 -2.68
N LEU A 112 9.20 -8.03 -2.13
CA LEU A 112 9.64 -6.77 -2.75
C LEU A 112 10.14 -6.95 -4.19
N GLU A 113 10.84 -8.04 -4.50
CA GLU A 113 11.27 -8.34 -5.88
C GLU A 113 10.10 -8.57 -6.85
N ASN A 114 8.95 -9.02 -6.35
CA ASN A 114 7.75 -9.15 -7.17
C ASN A 114 7.06 -7.80 -7.36
N LEU A 115 7.06 -6.92 -6.34
CA LEU A 115 6.56 -5.56 -6.47
C LEU A 115 7.36 -4.75 -7.51
N GLU A 116 8.66 -4.99 -7.67
CA GLU A 116 9.47 -4.37 -8.74
C GLU A 116 9.02 -4.76 -10.15
N LYS A 117 8.30 -5.87 -10.31
CA LYS A 117 7.77 -6.36 -11.59
C LYS A 117 6.35 -5.86 -11.86
N VAL A 118 5.78 -5.08 -10.95
CA VAL A 118 4.47 -4.45 -11.14
C VAL A 118 4.61 -3.31 -12.14
N ARG A 119 3.90 -3.42 -13.26
CA ARG A 119 3.85 -2.39 -14.30
C ARG A 119 3.20 -1.14 -13.72
N ASN A 120 3.76 0.02 -14.02
CA ASN A 120 3.21 1.32 -13.60
C ASN A 120 2.88 1.40 -12.10
N LEU A 121 3.74 0.84 -11.23
CA LEU A 121 3.60 0.97 -9.78
C LEU A 121 3.72 2.45 -9.38
N ARG A 122 2.60 3.06 -8.99
CA ARG A 122 2.49 4.49 -8.66
C ARG A 122 2.87 4.78 -7.23
N GLY A 123 2.62 3.84 -6.34
CA GLY A 123 3.06 3.94 -4.96
C GLY A 123 2.80 2.68 -4.16
N ILE A 124 3.38 2.67 -2.96
CA ILE A 124 3.25 1.62 -1.97
C ILE A 124 2.82 2.30 -0.67
N ASP A 125 1.71 1.85 -0.08
CA ASP A 125 1.27 2.21 1.26
C ASP A 125 1.54 1.07 2.23
N PHE A 126 2.20 1.39 3.35
CA PHE A 126 2.46 0.43 4.41
C PHE A 126 2.65 1.11 5.76
N ALA A 127 2.52 0.31 6.81
CA ALA A 127 2.69 0.77 8.18
C ALA A 127 4.10 0.49 8.69
N VAL A 128 4.85 1.54 9.01
CA VAL A 128 6.18 1.43 9.60
C VAL A 128 6.04 0.96 11.04
N GLY A 129 6.67 -0.17 11.36
CA GLY A 129 6.51 -0.89 12.63
C GLY A 129 5.86 -2.27 12.46
N GLU A 130 5.07 -2.45 11.40
CA GLU A 130 4.61 -3.76 10.91
C GLU A 130 5.47 -4.22 9.73
N GLN A 131 5.76 -3.30 8.80
CA GLN A 131 6.67 -3.50 7.68
C GLN A 131 7.98 -2.72 7.94
N PRO A 132 9.16 -3.38 7.84
CA PRO A 132 10.44 -2.70 7.88
C PRO A 132 10.56 -1.64 6.77
N PHE A 133 10.81 -0.38 7.15
CA PHE A 133 10.91 0.75 6.21
C PHE A 133 12.12 0.65 5.28
N GLY A 134 13.31 0.37 5.82
CA GLY A 134 14.57 0.37 5.08
C GLY A 134 14.55 -0.48 3.80
N PRO A 135 14.22 -1.78 3.87
CA PRO A 135 14.18 -2.65 2.69
C PRO A 135 13.25 -2.17 1.56
N VAL A 136 12.14 -1.52 1.92
CA VAL A 136 11.21 -0.91 0.95
C VAL A 136 11.82 0.37 0.38
N ALA A 137 12.34 1.24 1.26
CA ALA A 137 12.93 2.51 0.88
C ALA A 137 14.12 2.32 -0.08
N ASP A 138 15.01 1.35 0.19
CA ASP A 138 16.17 1.05 -0.64
C ASP A 138 15.80 0.68 -2.08
N ARG A 139 14.65 0.02 -2.26
CA ARG A 139 14.19 -0.46 -3.57
C ARG A 139 13.34 0.56 -4.32
N PHE A 140 12.54 1.35 -3.62
CA PHE A 140 11.42 2.09 -4.23
C PHE A 140 11.48 3.62 -4.06
N SER A 141 12.35 4.15 -3.19
CA SER A 141 12.45 5.61 -3.00
C SER A 141 12.79 6.32 -4.31
N GLY A 142 12.09 7.41 -4.60
CA GLY A 142 12.23 8.17 -5.84
C GLY A 142 11.67 7.51 -7.11
N ARG A 143 11.37 6.19 -7.09
CA ARG A 143 10.77 5.45 -8.22
C ARG A 143 9.25 5.50 -8.20
N CYS A 144 8.64 5.45 -7.02
CA CYS A 144 7.21 5.59 -6.80
C CYS A 144 6.94 6.34 -5.50
N VAL A 145 5.67 6.63 -5.19
CA VAL A 145 5.29 7.21 -3.91
C VAL A 145 5.42 6.16 -2.80
N LEU A 146 6.07 6.51 -1.70
CA LEU A 146 6.05 5.73 -0.47
C LEU A 146 5.13 6.44 0.51
N SER A 147 3.88 5.96 0.58
CA SER A 147 2.93 6.40 1.61
C SER A 147 3.18 5.59 2.86
N VAL A 148 3.54 6.27 3.93
CA VAL A 148 3.86 5.58 5.18
C VAL A 148 3.10 6.19 6.33
N ARG A 149 2.65 5.31 7.22
CA ARG A 149 2.00 5.65 8.47
C ARG A 149 2.69 4.91 9.62
N LEU A 150 2.50 5.39 10.83
CA LEU A 150 2.85 4.61 12.01
C LEU A 150 1.94 3.37 12.07
N GLY A 151 2.53 2.18 12.25
CA GLY A 151 1.81 0.92 12.43
C GLY A 151 1.33 0.68 13.85
N LEU A 152 0.46 -0.33 14.01
CA LEU A 152 -0.20 -0.66 15.29
C LEU A 152 0.65 -1.55 16.22
N ASP A 153 1.95 -1.65 15.93
CA ASP A 153 2.99 -2.33 16.71
C ASP A 153 2.99 -3.88 16.69
N LYS A 154 4.14 -4.45 16.27
CA LYS A 154 4.50 -5.87 16.46
C LYS A 154 5.99 -6.08 16.76
N GLU A 155 6.89 -5.25 16.21
CA GLU A 155 8.36 -5.45 16.38
C GLU A 155 9.17 -4.18 16.68
N ARG A 156 8.76 -3.00 16.19
CA ARG A 156 9.47 -1.74 16.43
C ARG A 156 8.55 -0.65 16.93
N ARG A 157 8.85 -0.20 18.15
CA ARG A 157 8.10 0.81 18.90
C ARG A 157 8.73 2.19 18.75
N PHE A 158 7.89 3.21 18.69
CA PHE A 158 8.28 4.63 18.72
C PHE A 158 7.59 5.30 19.90
N ALA A 159 8.32 6.07 20.69
CA ALA A 159 7.79 6.74 21.88
C ALA A 159 6.84 7.90 21.51
N SER A 160 6.97 8.45 20.30
CA SER A 160 6.14 9.54 19.81
C SER A 160 6.06 9.59 18.28
N ILE A 161 5.03 10.26 17.74
CA ILE A 161 4.90 10.50 16.29
C ILE A 161 6.10 11.30 15.75
N PRO A 162 6.59 12.39 16.39
CA PRO A 162 7.78 13.09 15.90
C PRO A 162 9.02 12.21 15.81
N GLU A 163 9.22 11.27 16.74
CA GLU A 163 10.33 10.31 16.67
C GLU A 163 10.18 9.35 15.48
N TRP A 164 8.97 8.85 15.24
CA TRP A 164 8.68 8.06 14.05
C TRP A 164 8.95 8.84 12.75
N VAL A 165 8.51 10.10 12.68
CA VAL A 165 8.80 10.98 11.54
C VAL A 165 10.30 11.16 11.36
N GLU A 166 11.03 11.47 12.44
CA GLU A 166 12.49 11.63 12.42
C GLU A 166 13.20 10.37 11.93
N TYR A 167 12.75 9.19 12.36
CA TYR A 167 13.26 7.92 11.87
C TYR A 167 13.03 7.74 10.37
N VAL A 168 11.78 7.89 9.89
CA VAL A 168 11.45 7.69 8.47
C VAL A 168 12.22 8.66 7.58
N VAL A 169 12.21 9.95 7.94
CA VAL A 169 12.87 11.02 7.19
C VAL A 169 14.38 10.78 7.09
N ARG A 170 15.04 10.43 8.21
CA ARG A 170 16.48 10.12 8.20
C ARG A 170 16.84 8.81 7.50
N SER A 171 15.94 7.84 7.48
CA SER A 171 16.16 6.55 6.82
C SER A 171 15.81 6.56 5.34
N ALA A 172 15.11 7.59 4.84
CA ALA A 172 14.75 7.67 3.43
C ALA A 172 15.96 8.10 2.60
N PRO A 173 16.37 7.31 1.56
CA PRO A 173 17.47 7.70 0.67
C PRO A 173 17.23 9.01 -0.08
N THR A 174 15.95 9.37 -0.29
CA THR A 174 15.55 10.64 -0.89
C THR A 174 14.16 11.05 -0.38
N PRO A 175 13.89 12.36 -0.19
CA PRO A 175 12.55 12.84 0.13
C PRO A 175 11.59 12.75 -1.08
N ARG A 176 12.10 12.51 -2.30
CA ARG A 176 11.28 12.43 -3.51
C ARG A 176 10.30 11.26 -3.43
N GLY A 177 9.01 11.58 -3.42
CA GLY A 177 7.93 10.60 -3.36
C GLY A 177 7.64 10.08 -1.96
N LEU A 178 8.28 10.58 -0.91
CA LEU A 178 7.94 10.24 0.46
C LEU A 178 6.66 10.98 0.88
N TYR A 179 5.64 10.23 1.29
CA TYR A 179 4.36 10.76 1.77
C TYR A 179 4.11 10.26 3.20
N LEU A 180 4.12 11.17 4.16
CA LEU A 180 3.95 10.86 5.58
C LEU A 180 2.48 11.08 5.99
N THR A 181 1.80 10.00 6.35
CA THR A 181 0.46 10.10 6.95
C THR A 181 0.59 10.20 8.47
N VAL A 182 0.57 11.42 8.99
CA VAL A 182 0.48 11.71 10.42
C VAL A 182 -1.00 11.85 10.79
N ASN A 183 -1.52 10.95 11.62
CA ASN A 183 -2.88 11.05 12.13
C ASN A 183 -2.93 10.66 13.61
N THR A 184 -3.97 11.09 14.32
CA THR A 184 -4.14 10.82 15.77
C THR A 184 -5.03 9.60 16.06
N TRP A 185 -5.51 8.90 15.02
CA TRP A 185 -6.52 7.84 15.14
C TRP A 185 -5.91 6.43 15.07
N TYR A 186 -4.95 6.22 14.18
CA TYR A 186 -4.24 4.95 13.96
C TYR A 186 -2.83 4.96 14.57
N SER A 187 -2.30 6.15 14.87
CA SER A 187 -0.95 6.35 15.37
C SER A 187 -1.01 6.74 16.83
N SER A 188 -1.46 5.83 17.71
CA SER A 188 -1.26 6.07 19.14
C SER A 188 0.17 5.65 19.47
N PRO A 189 1.07 6.57 19.84
CA PRO A 189 2.34 6.17 20.43
C PRO A 189 2.08 5.44 21.75
N GLU A 190 2.98 4.53 22.12
CA GLU A 190 2.88 3.74 23.36
C GLU A 190 2.73 4.57 24.62
N SER A 191 3.18 5.83 24.58
CA SER A 191 3.22 6.71 25.73
C SER A 191 1.84 7.00 26.35
N GLY A 192 0.74 6.74 25.64
CA GLY A 192 -0.60 7.17 26.06
C GLY A 192 -0.69 8.70 26.23
N ARG A 193 0.35 9.42 25.81
CA ARG A 193 0.47 10.87 25.92
C ARG A 193 -0.45 11.48 24.87
N PRO A 194 -1.31 12.43 25.26
CA PRO A 194 -2.14 13.15 24.30
C PRO A 194 -1.28 13.91 23.30
N TRP A 195 -1.80 14.09 22.09
CA TRP A 195 -1.19 14.92 21.07
C TRP A 195 -1.09 16.38 21.55
N GLU A 196 0.11 16.97 21.47
CA GLU A 196 0.34 18.37 21.82
C GLU A 196 0.67 19.20 20.57
N PRO A 197 0.25 20.49 20.49
CA PRO A 197 0.63 21.37 19.37
C PRO A 197 2.15 21.43 19.11
N ALA A 198 2.97 21.31 20.16
CA ALA A 198 4.43 21.25 20.06
C ALA A 198 4.95 20.04 19.26
N ASP A 199 4.20 18.93 19.20
CA ASP A 199 4.58 17.76 18.39
C ASP A 199 4.50 18.09 16.89
N LEU A 200 3.51 18.90 16.48
CA LEU A 200 3.38 19.37 15.11
C LEU A 200 4.53 20.30 14.71
N GLU A 201 4.90 21.24 15.58
CA GLU A 201 6.05 22.13 15.36
C GLU A 201 7.36 21.33 15.21
N ARG A 202 7.54 20.30 16.04
CA ARG A 202 8.69 19.41 15.95
C ARG A 202 8.72 18.65 14.61
N ILE A 203 7.59 18.14 14.15
CA ILE A 203 7.47 17.47 12.85
C ILE A 203 7.84 18.41 11.71
N TYR A 204 7.32 19.64 11.70
CA TYR A 204 7.71 20.63 10.69
C TYR A 204 9.21 20.98 10.76
N SER A 205 9.79 21.06 11.96
CA SER A 205 11.23 21.27 12.12
C SER A 205 12.06 20.12 11.54
N ILE A 206 11.61 18.87 11.70
CA ILE A 206 12.27 17.70 11.14
C ILE A 206 12.23 17.75 9.61
N ILE A 207 11.04 17.93 9.03
CA ILE A 207 10.84 17.96 7.58
C ILE A 207 11.58 19.15 6.94
N GLY A 208 11.63 20.30 7.62
CA GLY A 208 12.32 21.50 7.16
C GLY A 208 13.85 21.44 7.20
N ARG A 209 14.45 20.46 7.89
CA ARG A 209 15.92 20.30 7.95
C ARG A 209 16.49 19.60 6.71
N ASP A 210 15.74 18.67 6.12
CA ASP A 210 16.18 17.88 4.95
C ASP A 210 15.77 18.49 3.60
N THR A 211 15.16 19.67 3.60
CA THR A 211 14.83 20.45 2.39
C THR A 211 15.86 21.54 2.06
N ARG A 212 17.02 21.52 2.74
CA ARG A 212 18.16 22.41 2.47
C ARG A 212 19.32 21.68 1.80
#